data_AF-A0A3D1Y5W4-F1
#
_entry.id   AF-A0A3D1Y5W4-F1
#
_cell.length_a   1.000
_cell.length_b   1.000
_cell.length_c   1.000
_cell.angle_alpha   90.00
_cell.angle_beta   90.00
_cell.angle_gamma   90.00
#
_symmetry.space_group_name_H-M   'P 1'
#
loop_
_entity.id
_entity.type
_entity.pdbx_description
1 polymer ?
#
loop_
_entity_poly.entity_id
_entity_poly.type
_entity_poly.pdbx_seq_one_letter_code
_entity_poly.pdbx_strand_id
1 'polypeptide(L)' 'MEQLLIIEDDIGLNQGLCKALKTDARQIISCQDLKTAKEQLLCGGV' A
#
# COMPACT_ATOMS: atom_id res chain seq x y z
N MET A 1 -3.18 -14.11 6.40
CA MET A 1 -3.27 -13.15 5.29
C MET A 1 -2.30 -12.03 5.62
N GLU A 2 -1.27 -11.85 4.80
CA GLU A 2 -0.23 -10.82 5.04
C GLU A 2 -0.70 -9.50 4.40
N GLN A 3 -0.56 -8.38 5.12
CA GLN A 3 -0.84 -7.04 4.58
C GLN A 3 0.47 -6.27 4.44
N LEU A 4 0.65 -5.59 3.31
CA LEU A 4 1.80 -4.74 3.03
C LEU A 4 1.33 -3.33 2.63
N LEU A 5 1.75 -2.33 3.41
CA LEU A 5 1.54 -0.92 3.11
C LEU A 5 2.78 -0.34 2.42
N ILE A 6 2.60 0.26 1.25
CA ILE A 6 3.65 0.94 0.49
C ILE A 6 3.33 2.44 0.48
N ILE A 7 4.26 3.26 0.95
CA ILE A 7 4.16 4.72 0.89
C ILE A 7 5.28 5.20 -0.02
N GLU A 8 4.91 5.70 -1.19
CA GLU A 8 5.87 6.09 -2.23
C GLU A 8 5.25 7.21 -3.06
N ASP A 9 5.93 8.35 -3.15
CA ASP A 9 5.45 9.57 -3.81
C ASP A 9 5.65 9.52 -5.33
N ASP A 10 6.68 8.80 -5.80
CA ASP A 10 6.86 8.51 -7.21
C ASP A 10 5.84 7.46 -7.70
N ILE A 11 4.99 7.88 -8.64
CA ILE A 11 3.90 7.06 -9.17
C ILE A 11 4.44 5.83 -9.91
N GLY A 12 5.53 5.97 -10.66
CA GLY A 12 6.09 4.89 -11.47
C GLY A 12 6.70 3.79 -10.58
N LEU A 13 7.47 4.20 -9.57
CA LEU A 13 8.06 3.29 -8.59
C LEU A 13 6.99 2.61 -7.74
N ASN A 14 5.99 3.34 -7.25
CA ASN A 14 4.87 2.78 -6.48
C ASN A 14 4.16 1.66 -7.25
N GLN A 15 3.83 1.91 -8.53
CA GLN A 15 3.22 0.91 -9.41
C GLN A 15 4.13 -0.29 -9.65
N GLY A 16 5.43 -0.05 -9.85
CA GLY A 16 6.43 -1.10 -10.01
C GLY A 16 6.50 -2.02 -8.79
N LEU A 17 6.59 -1.45 -7.60
CA LEU A 17 6.61 -2.18 -6.32
C LEU A 17 5.32 -2.97 -6.10
N CYS A 18 4.15 -2.36 -6.34
CA CYS A 18 2.86 -3.04 -6.21
C CYS A 18 2.78 -4.29 -7.11
N LYS A 19 3.29 -4.22 -8.33
CA LYS A 19 3.30 -5.36 -9.26
C LYS A 19 4.32 -6.42 -8.83
N ALA A 20 5.53 -6.01 -8.46
CA ALA A 20 6.62 -6.92 -8.11
C ALA A 20 6.36 -7.70 -6.81
N LEU A 21 5.65 -7.09 -5.85
CA LEU A 21 5.42 -7.66 -4.52
C LEU A 21 4.07 -8.39 -4.40
N LYS A 22 3.25 -8.40 -5.46
CA LYS A 22 1.92 -9.02 -5.46
C LYS A 22 2.05 -10.55 -5.42
N THR A 23 1.35 -11.15 -4.47
CA THR A 23 1.15 -12.60 -4.36
C THR A 23 -0.26 -12.85 -3.82
N ASP A 24 -0.88 -13.99 -4.13
CA ASP A 24 -2.25 -14.30 -3.72
C ASP A 24 -2.44 -14.34 -2.20
N ALA A 25 -1.34 -14.56 -1.46
CA ALA A 25 -1.34 -14.56 0.00
C ALA A 25 -1.21 -13.16 0.65
N ARG A 26 -1.04 -12.11 -0.16
CA ARG A 26 -0.73 -10.75 0.30
C ARG A 26 -1.71 -9.70 -0.25
N GLN A 27 -2.27 -8.91 0.66
CA GLN A 27 -2.97 -7.69 0.31
C GLN A 27 -1.96 -6.53 0.29
N ILE A 28 -1.89 -5.82 -0.84
CA ILE A 28 -1.08 -4.61 -0.97
C ILE A 28 -1.99 -3.39 -0.85
N ILE A 29 -1.61 -2.46 0.00
CA ILE A 29 -2.22 -1.14 0.17
C ILE A 29 -1.14 -0.14 -0.24
N SER A 30 -1.41 0.71 -1.23
CA SER A 30 -0.44 1.74 -1.65
C SER A 30 -0.98 3.14 -1.39
N CYS A 31 -0.07 4.04 -1.02
CA CYS A 31 -0.35 5.42 -0.66
C CYS A 31 0.73 6.32 -1.26
N GLN A 32 0.33 7.52 -1.68
CA GLN A 32 1.28 8.50 -2.21
C GLN A 32 2.00 9.25 -1.10
N ASP A 33 1.34 9.44 0.05
CA ASP A 33 1.86 10.25 1.13
C ASP A 33 1.50 9.68 2.50
N LEU A 34 2.10 10.26 3.54
CA LEU A 34 1.83 9.87 4.92
C LEU A 34 0.40 10.17 5.37
N LYS A 35 -0.28 11.14 4.75
CA LYS A 35 -1.65 11.50 5.12
C LYS A 35 -2.60 10.38 4.70
N THR A 36 -2.56 10.00 3.43
CA THR A 36 -3.33 8.90 2.85
C THR A 36 -3.02 7.58 3.54
N ALA A 37 -1.76 7.31 3.87
CA ALA A 37 -1.37 6.12 4.65
C ALA A 37 -2.01 6.09 6.05
N LYS A 38 -2.03 7.23 6.75
CA LYS A 38 -2.69 7.35 8.05
C LYS A 38 -4.20 7.16 7.93
N GLU A 39 -4.82 7.73 6.91
CA GLU A 39 -6.26 7.53 6.64
C GLU A 39 -6.58 6.05 6.42
N GLN A 40 -5.77 5.33 5.63
CA GLN A 40 -5.93 3.88 5.44
C GLN A 40 -5.81 3.07 6.74
N LEU A 41 -4.90 3.46 7.64
CA LEU A 41 -4.73 2.80 8.94
C LEU A 41 -5.87 3.14 9.93
N LEU A 42 -6.35 4.38 9.92
CA LEU A 42 -7.41 4.86 10.81
C LEU A 42 -8.80 4.37 10.39
N CYS A 43 -9.01 4.15 9.09
CA CYS A 43 -10.23 3.53 8.56
C CYS A 43 -10.24 1.99 8.68
N GLY A 44 -9.23 1.38 9.33
CA GLY A 44 -9.16 -0.06 9.60
C GLY A 44 -10.12 -0.60 10.68
N GLY A 45 -11.07 0.21 11.15
CA GLY A 45 -12.23 -0.27 11.90
C GLY A 45 -13.22 -0.92 10.94
N VAL A 46 -13.09 -2.23 10.75
CA VAL A 46 -14.04 -3.09 10.03
C VAL A 46 -15.43 -3.03 10.67
#